data_AF-A0A557XG52-F1
#
_entry.id   AF-A0A557XG52-F1
#
_cell.length_a   1.000
_cell.length_b   1.000
_cell.length_c   1.000
_cell.angle_alpha   90.00
_cell.angle_beta   90.00
_cell.angle_gamma   90.00
#
_symmetry.space_group_name_H-M   'P 1'
#
loop_
_entity.id
_entity.type
_entity.pdbx_description
1 polymer ?
#
loop_
_entity_poly.entity_id
_entity_poly.type
_entity_poly.pdbx_seq_one_letter_code
_entity_poly.pdbx_strand_id
1 'polypeptide(L)'
;MTVSTHHVNLTQQEASLIGESHPDALERMDEKQLKDLQSRLRTAREKNFSLLRRQGAARVAAEGARGAAQPANERRGEKVDVFDEALARVRQRLDAVRDTD
;
A
#
# COMPACT_ATOMS: atom_id res chain seq x y z
N MET A 1 -4.17 4.56 21.02
CA MET A 1 -3.07 4.18 20.10
C MET A 1 -2.97 5.27 19.04
N THR A 2 -1.85 5.96 18.99
CA THR A 2 -1.62 7.11 18.11
C THR A 2 -1.47 6.62 16.68
N VAL A 3 -2.49 6.82 15.85
CA VAL A 3 -2.37 6.62 14.40
C VAL A 3 -1.53 7.78 13.89
N SER A 4 -0.24 7.54 13.67
CA SER A 4 0.66 8.49 13.02
C SER A 4 -0.01 8.98 11.74
N THR A 5 -0.49 10.23 11.76
CA THR A 5 -1.15 10.83 10.60
C THR A 5 -0.05 11.29 9.65
N HIS A 6 0.65 10.34 9.02
CA HIS A 6 1.33 10.63 7.78
C HIS A 6 0.22 10.93 6.77
N HIS A 7 0.13 12.19 6.32
CA HIS A 7 -0.81 12.66 5.31
C HIS A 7 -0.41 12.08 3.94
N VAL A 8 -0.49 10.76 3.80
CA VAL A 8 -0.27 10.05 2.55
C VAL A 8 -1.42 10.39 1.62
N ASN A 9 -1.11 10.85 0.41
CA ASN A 9 -2.12 11.32 -0.55
C ASN A 9 -2.83 10.16 -1.27
N LEU A 10 -3.54 9.31 -0.53
CA LEU A 10 -4.33 8.21 -1.09
C LEU A 10 -5.54 8.77 -1.84
N THR A 11 -5.85 8.17 -2.99
CA THR A 11 -7.18 8.37 -3.61
C THR A 11 -8.25 7.76 -2.70
N GLN A 12 -9.51 8.18 -2.85
CA GLN A 12 -10.61 7.61 -2.08
C GLN A 12 -10.69 6.07 -2.22
N GLN A 13 -10.46 5.54 -3.43
CA GLN A 13 -10.46 4.09 -3.68
C GLN A 13 -9.31 3.39 -2.95
N GLU A 14 -8.11 3.99 -2.97
CA GLU A 14 -6.95 3.46 -2.24
C GLU A 14 -7.18 3.50 -0.72
N ALA A 15 -7.73 4.60 -0.20
CA ALA A 15 -8.05 4.75 1.21
C ALA A 15 -9.10 3.72 1.67
N SER A 16 -10.17 3.51 0.89
CA SER A 16 -11.17 2.48 1.16
C SER A 16 -10.54 1.08 1.17
N LEU A 17 -9.70 0.77 0.19
CA LEU A 17 -9.03 -0.54 0.09
C LEU A 17 -8.06 -0.78 1.25
N ILE A 18 -7.32 0.23 1.70
CA ILE A 18 -6.49 0.16 2.91
C ILE A 18 -7.38 -0.01 4.15
N GLY A 19 -8.55 0.64 4.21
CA GLY A 19 -9.52 0.47 5.28
C GLY A 19 -10.03 -0.97 5.43
N GLU A 20 -10.18 -1.71 4.34
CA GLU A 20 -10.53 -3.14 4.39
C GLU A 20 -9.46 -4.00 5.09
N SER A 21 -8.21 -3.52 5.19
CA SER A 21 -7.11 -4.20 5.91
C SER A 21 -7.06 -3.87 7.42
N HIS A 22 -8.05 -3.16 7.95
CA HIS A 22 -8.15 -2.89 9.39
C HIS A 22 -8.37 -4.20 10.17
N PRO A 23 -7.72 -4.40 11.34
CA PRO A 23 -7.87 -5.63 12.14
C PRO A 23 -9.32 -6.09 12.32
N ASP A 24 -10.21 -5.20 12.76
CA ASP A 24 -11.65 -5.50 12.96
C ASP A 24 -12.37 -5.98 11.69
N ALA A 25 -11.92 -5.56 10.50
CA ALA A 25 -12.49 -6.03 9.24
C ALA A 25 -11.94 -7.42 8.89
N LEU A 26 -10.63 -7.62 9.08
CA LEU A 26 -9.93 -8.88 8.79
C LEU A 26 -10.39 -10.04 9.69
N GLU A 27 -10.77 -9.78 10.93
CA GLU A 27 -11.31 -10.79 11.85
C GLU A 27 -12.60 -11.43 11.32
N ARG A 28 -13.42 -10.65 10.60
CA ARG A 28 -14.72 -11.06 10.06
C ARG A 28 -14.63 -11.74 8.70
N MET A 29 -13.44 -11.80 8.10
CA MET A 29 -13.22 -12.38 6.78
C MET A 29 -12.82 -13.85 6.86
N ASP A 30 -13.34 -14.65 5.93
CA ASP A 30 -12.88 -16.01 5.67
C ASP A 30 -11.59 -16.05 4.82
N GLU A 31 -10.98 -17.23 4.68
CA GLU A 31 -9.73 -17.40 3.94
C GLU A 31 -9.83 -16.93 2.47
N LYS A 32 -10.98 -17.14 1.83
CA LYS A 32 -11.20 -16.75 0.43
C LYS A 32 -11.28 -15.24 0.29
N GLN A 33 -11.99 -14.58 1.19
CA GLN A 33 -12.11 -13.12 1.24
C GLN A 33 -10.74 -12.46 1.52
N LEU A 34 -9.93 -13.05 2.40
CA LEU A 34 -8.57 -12.60 2.68
C LEU A 34 -7.64 -12.74 1.47
N LYS A 35 -7.72 -13.85 0.73
CA LYS A 35 -6.97 -14.06 -0.52
C LYS A 35 -7.36 -13.04 -1.60
N ASP A 36 -8.65 -12.75 -1.73
CA ASP A 36 -9.14 -11.73 -2.66
C ASP A 36 -8.62 -10.33 -2.29
N LEU A 37 -8.75 -9.94 -1.02
CA LEU A 37 -8.22 -8.67 -0.52
C LEU A 37 -6.71 -8.56 -0.75
N GLN A 38 -5.94 -9.63 -0.50
CA GLN A 38 -4.51 -9.67 -0.76
C GLN A 38 -4.20 -9.42 -2.24
N SER A 39 -4.96 -10.02 -3.17
CA SER A 39 -4.78 -9.82 -4.61
C SER A 39 -5.04 -8.37 -5.03
N ARG A 40 -6.13 -7.77 -4.51
CA ARG A 40 -6.48 -6.36 -4.77
C ARG A 40 -5.40 -5.42 -4.24
N LEU A 41 -4.91 -5.64 -3.02
CA LEU A 41 -3.83 -4.85 -2.43
C LEU A 41 -2.51 -4.97 -3.22
N ARG A 42 -2.13 -6.19 -3.64
CA ARG A 42 -0.92 -6.40 -4.48
C ARG A 42 -1.01 -5.63 -5.79
N THR A 43 -2.17 -5.68 -6.46
CA THR A 43 -2.41 -4.96 -7.71
C THR A 43 -2.30 -3.44 -7.52
N ALA A 44 -2.89 -2.91 -6.45
CA ALA A 44 -2.81 -1.48 -6.13
C ALA A 44 -1.38 -1.04 -5.78
N ARG A 45 -0.63 -1.87 -5.03
CA ARG A 45 0.78 -1.63 -4.71
C ARG A 45 1.63 -1.60 -5.97
N GLU A 46 1.51 -2.60 -6.84
CA GLU A 46 2.30 -2.69 -8.09
C GLU A 46 2.04 -1.48 -9.00
N LYS A 47 0.77 -1.06 -9.10
CA LYS A 47 0.42 0.16 -9.84
C LYS A 47 1.12 1.39 -9.27
N ASN A 48 1.12 1.56 -7.95
CA ASN A 48 1.78 2.68 -7.28
C ASN A 48 3.31 2.63 -7.43
N PHE A 49 3.90 1.45 -7.31
CA PHE A 49 5.34 1.23 -7.51
C PHE A 49 5.78 1.53 -8.95
N SER A 50 5.03 1.05 -9.95
CA SER A 50 5.29 1.35 -11.36
C SER A 50 5.20 2.85 -11.66
N LEU A 51 4.24 3.56 -11.07
CA LEU A 51 4.12 5.01 -11.19
C LEU A 51 5.30 5.75 -10.54
N LEU A 52 5.73 5.33 -9.34
CA LEU A 52 6.92 5.86 -8.68
C LEU A 52 8.16 5.67 -9.56
N ARG A 53 8.39 4.46 -10.06
CA ARG A 53 9.54 4.13 -10.92
C ARG A 53 9.54 4.96 -12.21
N ARG A 54 8.41 5.04 -12.92
CA ARG A 54 8.31 5.78 -14.20
C ARG A 54 8.60 7.26 -14.02
N GLN A 55 8.15 7.87 -12.93
CA GLN A 55 8.43 9.27 -12.65
C GLN A 55 9.88 9.51 -12.23
N GLY A 56 10.46 8.60 -11.45
CA GLY A 56 11.90 8.59 -11.23
C GLY A 56 12.68 8.55 -12.54
N ALA A 57 12.34 7.64 -13.46
CA ALA A 57 13.01 7.52 -14.76
C ALA A 57 12.82 8.75 -15.67
N ALA A 58 11.60 9.25 -15.81
CA ALA A 58 11.31 10.45 -16.60
C ALA A 58 12.04 11.69 -16.06
N ARG A 59 12.25 11.76 -14.75
CA ARG A 59 12.99 12.84 -14.10
C ARG A 59 14.50 12.67 -14.19
N VAL A 60 15.05 11.46 -14.09
CA VAL A 60 16.48 11.22 -14.41
C VAL A 60 16.80 11.61 -15.85
N ALA A 61 15.86 11.40 -16.78
CA ALA A 61 16.00 11.85 -18.17
C ALA A 61 15.87 13.39 -18.33
N ALA A 62 15.17 14.08 -17.42
CA ALA A 62 14.90 15.52 -17.51
C ALA A 62 15.82 16.40 -16.62
N GLU A 63 16.30 15.87 -15.51
CA GLU A 63 17.01 16.58 -14.44
C GLU A 63 18.41 15.98 -14.26
N GLY A 64 19.36 16.47 -15.06
CA GLY A 64 20.76 16.54 -14.64
C GLY A 64 21.01 17.54 -13.50
N ALA A 65 19.97 18.04 -12.81
CA ALA A 65 20.05 19.12 -11.84
C ALA A 65 19.24 18.80 -10.57
N ARG A 66 19.95 18.68 -9.44
CA ARG A 66 19.41 18.25 -8.13
C ARG A 66 18.51 19.34 -7.50
N GLY A 67 17.43 18.90 -6.84
CA GLY A 67 16.85 19.63 -5.71
C GLY A 67 15.32 19.68 -5.65
N ALA A 68 14.62 19.77 -6.79
CA ALA A 68 13.17 19.99 -6.79
C ALA A 68 12.31 18.72 -6.80
N ALA A 69 12.88 17.56 -7.16
CA ALA A 69 12.13 16.31 -7.36
C ALA A 69 11.91 15.45 -6.09
N GLN A 70 12.55 15.78 -4.97
CA GLN A 70 12.52 14.98 -3.73
C GLN A 70 11.10 14.77 -3.13
N PRO A 71 10.28 15.83 -2.92
CA PRO A 71 9.06 15.69 -2.11
C PRO A 71 7.92 14.95 -2.81
N ALA A 72 7.88 14.92 -4.15
CA ALA A 72 6.86 14.18 -4.89
C ALA A 72 7.15 12.67 -4.93
N ASN A 73 8.43 12.29 -4.92
CA ASN A 73 8.86 10.89 -4.87
C ASN A 73 8.70 10.33 -3.45
N GLU A 74 9.02 11.12 -2.42
CA GLU A 74 8.79 10.75 -1.01
C GLU A 74 7.32 10.39 -0.76
N ARG A 75 6.37 11.25 -1.15
CA ARG A 75 4.92 10.98 -1.03
C ARG A 75 4.44 9.74 -1.78
N ARG A 76 5.11 9.36 -2.86
CA ARG A 76 4.79 8.13 -3.62
C ARG A 76 5.44 6.89 -3.01
N GLY A 77 6.61 7.03 -2.40
CA GLY A 77 7.21 6.01 -1.54
C GLY A 77 6.28 5.69 -0.38
N GLU A 78 5.81 6.73 0.33
CA GLU A 78 4.85 6.61 1.43
C GLU A 78 3.59 5.81 1.03
N LYS A 79 3.07 5.98 -0.19
CA LYS A 79 1.94 5.15 -0.67
C LYS A 79 2.28 3.67 -0.71
N VAL A 80 3.44 3.33 -1.29
CA VAL A 80 3.87 1.94 -1.42
C VAL A 80 4.04 1.32 -0.03
N ASP A 81 4.60 2.08 0.92
CA ASP A 81 4.79 1.65 2.31
C ASP A 81 3.46 1.36 3.00
N VAL A 82 2.45 2.23 2.84
CA VAL A 82 1.09 1.99 3.38
C VAL A 82 0.47 0.71 2.79
N PHE A 83 0.66 0.44 1.50
CA PHE A 83 0.21 -0.82 0.90
C PHE A 83 0.98 -2.04 1.42
N ASP A 84 2.27 -1.90 1.71
CA ASP A 84 3.07 -2.98 2.29
C ASP A 84 2.62 -3.32 3.71
N GLU A 85 2.34 -2.31 4.55
CA GLU A 85 1.78 -2.53 5.88
C GLU A 85 0.41 -3.24 5.81
N ALA A 86 -0.48 -2.81 4.92
CA ALA A 86 -1.78 -3.45 4.71
C ALA A 86 -1.61 -4.91 4.29
N LEU A 87 -0.68 -5.20 3.37
CA LEU A 87 -0.38 -6.57 2.94
C LEU A 87 0.19 -7.43 4.07
N ALA A 88 1.03 -6.86 4.94
CA ALA A 88 1.58 -7.56 6.09
C ALA A 88 0.47 -8.02 7.05
N ARG A 89 -0.50 -7.14 7.35
CA ARG A 89 -1.67 -7.47 8.20
C ARG A 89 -2.51 -8.60 7.61
N VAL A 90 -2.79 -8.54 6.30
CA VAL A 90 -3.57 -9.59 5.61
C VAL A 90 -2.82 -10.92 5.60
N ARG A 91 -1.49 -10.92 5.38
CA ARG A 91 -0.67 -12.14 5.45
C ARG A 91 -0.71 -12.76 6.85
N GLN A 92 -0.50 -11.96 7.89
CA GLN A 92 -0.57 -12.42 9.28
C GLN A 92 -1.94 -13.05 9.59
N ARG A 93 -3.03 -12.43 9.13
CA ARG A 93 -4.37 -12.99 9.31
C ARG A 93 -4.56 -14.30 8.56
N LEU A 94 -4.11 -14.39 7.30
CA LEU A 94 -4.17 -15.61 6.50
C LEU A 94 -3.43 -16.77 7.17
N ASP A 95 -2.23 -16.51 7.68
CA ASP A 95 -1.45 -17.53 8.37
C ASP A 95 -2.18 -18.02 9.63
N ALA A 96 -2.73 -17.10 10.43
CA ALA A 96 -3.53 -17.45 11.61
C ALA A 96 -4.81 -18.26 11.30
N VAL A 97 -5.50 -17.98 10.18
CA VAL A 97 -6.65 -18.80 9.75
C VAL A 97 -6.19 -20.21 9.40
N ARG A 98 -5.08 -20.33 8.66
CA ARG A 98 -4.57 -21.62 8.16
C ARG A 98 -4.01 -22.51 9.26
N ASP A 99 -3.49 -21.93 10.34
CA ASP A 99 -3.01 -22.70 11.50
C ASP A 99 -4.16 -23.25 12.37
N THR A 100 -5.39 -22.76 12.17
CA THR A 100 -6.58 -23.18 12.95
C THR A 100 -7.38 -24.31 12.27
N ASP A 101 -7.10 -24.59 11.00
CA ASP A 101 -7.69 -25.67 10.18
C ASP A 101 -6.82 -26.95 10.26
#